data_AF-A0A158PH83-F1
#
_entry.id   AF-A0A158PH83-F1
#
_cell.length_a   1.000
_cell.length_b   1.000
_cell.length_c   1.000
_cell.angle_alpha   90.00
_cell.angle_beta   90.00
_cell.angle_gamma   90.00
#
_symmetry.space_group_name_H-M   'P 1'
#
loop_
_entity.id
_entity.type
_entity.pdbx_description
1 polymer ?
#
loop_
_entity_poly.entity_id
_entity_poly.type
_entity_poly.pdbx_seq_one_letter_code
_entity_poly.pdbx_strand_id
1 'polypeptide(L)'
;MRSAFTEVATGAFQLAKKYHPDVNKSKEAQEKFQEISEAYEVLSDDGKRQEYDTFGSSASSAGGPGRRGGEWQYKGTVDVNEIFRRAFGFGGDGGFNWDSFAENQFGHSHAQEMVVDISFEEAVRGAQKNIFVNVVEDCTRCKGSQVEPGYKKVSCPYCNGTGMISQRLQGGFFYQASCNRCGGSGHYNKNPCQECEGHGQSVQRRQISFNVPAGTNDKDRVRFQIGKNQIYMVFNVAPSLKFHRDKDDIHCDVEITIAQAVLGGTVKVPGVIDDTYVHIPPGTSSHTKMRLSGKGVKRLNSAGYGDQYIHIKVTVPSHLSAEQRSLMLAWAGTEKPKSGTVNGFEEYSKLSYLPSELVGKFTQSAKFAGQSKQRQGMESKSERSEENQSPKGGDSLNSRSAKERGSEQQDETKAKKHSVSS
;
A
#
# COMPACT_ATOMS: atom_id res chain seq x y z
N MET A 1 -45.83 -5.30 15.88
CA MET A 1 -45.41 -4.11 16.64
C MET A 1 -44.14 -3.48 16.06
N ARG A 2 -43.02 -4.19 15.94
CA ARG A 2 -41.79 -3.65 15.30
C ARG A 2 -41.96 -3.16 13.85
N SER A 3 -42.82 -3.79 13.05
CA SER A 3 -43.09 -3.38 11.66
C SER A 3 -43.80 -2.02 11.54
N ALA A 4 -44.68 -1.68 12.48
CA ALA A 4 -45.40 -0.41 12.46
C ALA A 4 -44.48 0.76 12.81
N PHE A 5 -43.54 0.55 13.74
CA PHE A 5 -42.52 1.55 14.08
C PHE A 5 -41.58 1.83 12.90
N THR A 6 -41.15 0.78 12.18
CA THR A 6 -40.26 0.95 11.01
C THR A 6 -40.93 1.71 9.87
N GLU A 7 -42.23 1.53 9.65
CA GLU A 7 -42.99 2.25 8.62
C GLU A 7 -43.16 3.73 8.98
N VAL A 8 -43.46 4.05 10.24
CA VAL A 8 -43.56 5.43 10.75
C VAL A 8 -42.21 6.14 10.63
N ALA A 9 -41.11 5.49 11.02
CA ALA A 9 -39.77 6.07 10.89
C ALA A 9 -39.37 6.32 9.43
N THR A 10 -39.71 5.40 8.53
CA THR A 10 -39.40 5.54 7.10
C THR A 10 -40.21 6.66 6.46
N GLY A 11 -41.51 6.76 6.79
CA GLY A 11 -42.39 7.82 6.31
C GLY A 11 -41.95 9.21 6.80
N ALA A 12 -41.64 9.33 8.09
CA ALA A 12 -41.12 10.57 8.69
C ALA A 12 -39.81 11.02 8.02
N PHE A 13 -38.89 10.09 7.74
CA PHE A 13 -37.63 10.39 7.06
C PHE A 13 -37.83 10.90 5.62
N GLN A 14 -38.73 10.29 4.85
CA GLN A 14 -39.00 10.72 3.48
C GLN A 14 -39.61 12.12 3.41
N LEU A 15 -40.46 12.48 4.37
CA LEU A 15 -41.07 13.80 4.45
C LEU A 15 -40.06 14.83 5.01
N ALA A 16 -39.28 14.48 6.03
CA ALA A 16 -38.23 15.32 6.58
C ALA A 16 -37.18 15.72 5.53
N LYS A 17 -36.77 14.80 4.65
CA LYS A 17 -35.85 15.11 3.53
C LYS A 17 -36.45 16.08 2.51
N LYS A 18 -37.77 16.02 2.27
CA LYS A 18 -38.47 16.90 1.31
C LYS A 18 -38.67 18.32 1.85
N TYR A 19 -38.88 18.45 3.15
CA TYR A 19 -39.16 19.73 3.82
C TYR A 19 -37.99 20.27 4.63
N HIS A 20 -36.81 19.66 4.52
CA HIS A 20 -35.61 20.11 5.24
C HIS A 20 -35.26 21.56 4.84
N PRO A 21 -34.96 22.45 5.80
CA PRO A 21 -34.72 23.88 5.55
C PRO A 21 -33.57 24.16 4.56
N ASP A 22 -32.57 23.27 4.49
CA ASP A 22 -31.50 23.39 3.49
C ASP A 22 -31.93 23.02 2.07
N VAL A 23 -32.90 22.11 1.92
CA VAL A 23 -33.40 21.62 0.62
C VAL A 23 -34.57 22.48 0.13
N ASN A 24 -35.41 22.95 1.05
CA ASN A 24 -36.58 23.76 0.77
C ASN A 24 -36.67 24.94 1.75
N LYS A 25 -36.37 26.14 1.24
CA LYS A 25 -36.23 27.38 2.03
C LYS A 25 -37.53 28.17 2.20
N SER A 26 -38.69 27.58 1.90
CA SER A 26 -39.98 28.24 2.08
C SER A 26 -40.42 28.20 3.55
N LYS A 27 -41.16 29.24 3.99
CA LYS A 27 -41.70 29.28 5.37
C LYS A 27 -42.65 28.11 5.66
N GLU A 28 -43.44 27.72 4.65
CA GLU A 28 -44.35 26.57 4.74
C GLU A 28 -43.61 25.22 4.90
N ALA A 29 -42.39 25.08 4.35
CA ALA A 29 -41.59 23.88 4.53
C ALA A 29 -41.06 23.77 5.96
N GLN A 30 -40.71 24.90 6.57
CA GLN A 30 -40.27 24.95 7.96
C GLN A 30 -41.39 24.58 8.93
N GLU A 31 -42.61 25.08 8.70
CA GLU A 31 -43.80 24.72 9.49
C GLU A 31 -44.11 23.22 9.36
N LYS A 32 -44.13 22.68 8.14
CA LYS A 32 -44.35 21.25 7.91
C LYS A 32 -43.24 20.37 8.51
N PHE A 33 -41.99 20.82 8.47
CA PHE A 33 -40.88 20.10 9.09
C PHE A 33 -41.03 20.02 10.61
N GLN A 34 -41.54 21.09 11.22
CA GLN A 34 -41.82 21.12 12.65
C GLN A 34 -42.98 20.17 13.02
N GLU A 35 -44.06 20.17 12.25
CA GLU A 35 -45.19 19.24 12.41
C GLU A 35 -44.77 17.77 12.27
N ILE A 36 -43.90 17.45 11.29
CA ILE A 36 -43.37 16.09 11.09
C ILE A 36 -42.55 15.65 12.30
N SER A 37 -41.79 16.56 12.90
CA SER A 37 -40.95 16.29 14.05
C SER A 37 -41.77 15.98 15.30
N GLU A 38 -42.81 16.78 15.54
CA GLU A 38 -43.75 16.58 16.65
C GLU A 38 -44.50 15.25 16.51
N ALA A 39 -44.98 14.94 15.29
CA ALA A 39 -45.64 13.67 15.01
C ALA A 39 -44.70 12.47 15.22
N TYR A 40 -43.43 12.57 14.82
CA TYR A 40 -42.47 11.49 15.03
C TYR A 40 -42.17 11.26 16.50
N GLU A 41 -42.03 12.32 17.32
CA GLU A 41 -41.77 12.17 18.75
C GLU A 41 -42.91 11.44 19.49
N VAL A 42 -44.16 11.70 19.10
CA VAL A 42 -45.32 11.02 19.68
C VAL A 42 -45.42 9.57 19.19
N LEU A 43 -45.21 9.33 17.89
CA LEU A 43 -45.43 8.01 17.28
C LEU A 43 -44.23 7.05 17.42
N SER A 44 -43.07 7.55 17.81
CA SER A 44 -41.86 6.74 18.01
C SER A 44 -41.80 6.06 19.39
N ASP A 45 -42.50 6.58 20.39
CA ASP A 45 -42.60 5.97 21.71
C ASP A 45 -43.96 5.30 21.89
N ASP A 46 -43.97 4.00 22.20
CA ASP A 46 -45.21 3.23 22.34
C ASP A 46 -46.11 3.76 23.48
N GLY A 47 -45.53 4.35 24.53
CA GLY A 47 -46.27 4.95 25.64
C GLY A 47 -46.92 6.27 25.25
N LYS A 48 -46.16 7.18 24.65
CA LYS A 48 -46.69 8.46 24.13
C LYS A 48 -47.72 8.26 23.04
N ARG A 49 -47.50 7.27 22.16
CA ARG A 49 -48.45 6.89 21.12
C ARG A 49 -49.75 6.39 21.74
N GLN A 50 -49.68 5.53 22.75
CA GLN A 50 -50.87 5.00 23.42
C GLN A 50 -51.64 6.11 24.15
N GLU A 51 -50.96 7.05 24.78
CA GLU A 51 -51.58 8.23 25.41
C GLU A 51 -52.26 9.14 24.37
N TYR A 52 -51.61 9.38 23.22
CA TYR A 52 -52.19 10.14 22.11
C TYR A 52 -53.40 9.42 21.49
N ASP A 53 -53.31 8.10 21.28
CA ASP A 53 -54.40 7.28 20.76
C ASP A 53 -55.60 7.24 21.73
N THR A 54 -55.36 7.40 23.04
CA THR A 54 -56.40 7.34 24.09
C THR A 54 -57.07 8.70 24.34
N PHE A 55 -56.30 9.79 24.33
CA PHE A 55 -56.78 11.11 24.76
C PHE A 55 -56.70 12.21 23.68
N GLY A 56 -56.15 11.89 22.51
CA GLY A 56 -55.98 12.82 21.38
C GLY A 56 -54.94 13.94 21.65
N SER A 57 -54.77 14.84 20.68
CA SER A 57 -53.85 15.99 20.78
C SER A 57 -54.24 17.04 21.82
N SER A 58 -55.40 16.89 22.48
CA SER A 58 -55.97 17.85 23.43
C SER A 58 -56.35 17.19 24.75
N ALA A 59 -55.49 16.29 25.24
CA ALA A 59 -55.58 15.68 26.56
C ALA A 59 -55.21 16.64 27.70
N SER A 60 -55.73 17.86 27.67
CA SER A 60 -55.76 18.74 28.83
C SER A 60 -57.20 18.83 29.30
N SER A 61 -57.41 18.46 30.56
CA SER A 61 -58.66 18.58 31.33
C SER A 61 -59.58 17.35 31.36
N ALA A 62 -59.18 16.30 32.11
CA ALA A 62 -60.14 15.48 32.86
C ALA A 62 -59.50 14.79 34.09
N GLY A 63 -59.39 15.54 35.20
CA GLY A 63 -59.70 15.07 36.57
C GLY A 63 -58.77 14.08 37.29
N GLY A 64 -57.86 14.62 38.12
CA GLY A 64 -57.22 13.90 39.24
C GLY A 64 -56.40 14.85 40.12
N PRO A 65 -56.78 15.13 41.38
CA PRO A 65 -56.16 16.20 42.18
C PRO A 65 -54.84 15.72 42.78
N GLY A 66 -53.71 16.29 42.34
CA GLY A 66 -52.45 16.03 43.06
C GLY A 66 -51.13 16.36 42.40
N ARG A 67 -51.07 16.94 41.19
CA ARG A 67 -49.77 17.37 40.62
C ARG A 67 -49.86 18.76 39.99
N ARG A 68 -48.92 19.60 40.43
CA ARG A 68 -48.73 21.00 40.06
C ARG A 68 -48.75 21.19 38.55
N GLY A 69 -49.45 22.24 38.10
CA GLY A 69 -49.55 22.66 36.72
C GLY A 69 -48.18 22.82 36.07
N GLY A 70 -47.97 22.03 35.03
CA GLY A 70 -47.03 22.29 33.96
C GLY A 70 -47.86 22.29 32.69
N GLU A 71 -47.93 23.44 32.03
CA GLU A 71 -48.41 23.53 30.66
C GLU A 71 -47.50 22.64 29.81
N TRP A 72 -48.05 21.55 29.27
CA TRP A 72 -47.32 20.70 28.32
C TRP A 72 -47.23 21.43 26.99
N GLN A 73 -46.37 22.46 26.95
CA GLN A 73 -45.81 22.90 25.70
C GLN A 73 -44.88 21.78 25.23
N TYR A 74 -45.20 21.15 24.09
CA TYR A 74 -44.21 20.49 23.26
C TYR A 74 -43.25 21.56 22.73
N LYS A 75 -42.46 22.15 23.63
CA LYS A 75 -41.34 23.01 23.27
C LYS A 75 -40.25 22.06 22.85
N GLY A 76 -40.01 21.98 21.54
CA GLY A 76 -38.87 21.27 20.96
C GLY A 76 -37.57 21.81 21.54
N THR A 77 -37.17 21.28 22.70
CA THR A 77 -35.85 21.50 23.31
C THR A 77 -34.84 20.46 22.87
N VAL A 78 -35.21 19.60 21.93
CA VAL A 78 -34.30 18.62 21.34
C VAL A 78 -34.16 18.93 19.86
N ASP A 79 -32.94 19.25 19.44
CA ASP A 79 -32.62 19.49 18.05
C ASP A 79 -32.82 18.18 17.29
N VAL A 80 -33.90 18.13 16.51
CA VAL A 80 -34.32 16.94 15.77
C VAL A 80 -33.23 16.52 14.77
N ASN A 81 -32.39 17.46 14.33
CA ASN A 81 -31.21 17.17 13.52
C ASN A 81 -30.15 16.37 14.31
N GLU A 82 -30.04 16.54 15.61
CA GLU A 82 -29.12 15.80 16.47
C GLU A 82 -29.64 14.38 16.75
N ILE A 83 -30.95 14.22 16.95
CA ILE A 83 -31.60 12.90 17.04
C ILE A 83 -31.46 12.14 15.72
N PHE A 84 -31.69 12.79 14.57
CA PHE A 84 -31.52 12.15 13.26
C PHE A 84 -30.07 11.83 12.93
N ARG A 85 -29.10 12.68 13.31
CA ARG A 85 -27.66 12.36 13.18
C ARG A 85 -27.27 11.17 14.06
N ARG A 86 -27.80 11.09 15.28
CA ARG A 86 -27.52 10.00 16.24
C ARG A 86 -28.22 8.69 15.89
N ALA A 87 -29.40 8.75 15.27
CA ALA A 87 -30.17 7.58 14.87
C ALA A 87 -29.81 7.05 13.46
N PHE A 88 -29.33 7.91 12.54
CA PHE A 88 -29.12 7.55 11.13
C PHE A 88 -27.74 7.94 10.56
N GLY A 89 -26.79 8.39 11.39
CA GLY A 89 -25.35 8.29 11.10
C GLY A 89 -24.79 9.22 10.02
N PHE A 90 -25.29 10.46 9.90
CA PHE A 90 -24.78 11.41 8.88
C PHE A 90 -23.59 12.27 9.31
N GLY A 91 -22.88 11.95 10.40
CA GLY A 91 -21.59 12.59 10.69
C GLY A 91 -20.95 12.18 12.00
N GLY A 92 -19.77 11.55 11.92
CA GLY A 92 -18.75 11.53 12.97
C GLY A 92 -18.91 10.46 14.05
N ASP A 93 -17.97 9.52 14.07
CA ASP A 93 -17.52 8.64 15.18
C ASP A 93 -18.46 8.41 16.38
N GLY A 94 -18.99 7.19 16.50
CA GLY A 94 -19.38 6.61 17.79
C GLY A 94 -20.83 6.15 17.94
N GLY A 95 -21.11 4.92 17.46
CA GLY A 95 -21.98 3.94 18.15
C GLY A 95 -23.50 4.16 18.22
N PHE A 96 -24.25 3.49 17.33
CA PHE A 96 -25.40 2.64 17.65
C PHE A 96 -25.44 1.48 16.63
N ASN A 97 -25.05 0.29 17.11
CA ASN A 97 -24.80 -0.92 16.33
C ASN A 97 -26.13 -1.63 16.00
N TRP A 98 -26.58 -1.53 14.74
CA TRP A 98 -27.62 -2.41 14.15
C TRP A 98 -26.99 -3.56 13.33
N ASP A 99 -25.67 -3.77 13.46
CA ASP A 99 -24.92 -4.75 12.71
C ASP A 99 -25.03 -6.15 13.33
N SER A 100 -25.97 -6.96 12.83
CA SER A 100 -25.93 -8.42 13.00
C SER A 100 -25.86 -9.13 11.65
N PHE A 101 -24.65 -9.09 11.09
CA PHE A 101 -23.87 -10.24 10.62
C PHE A 101 -24.04 -10.81 9.20
N ALA A 102 -25.03 -10.44 8.37
CA ALA A 102 -25.16 -11.09 7.05
C ALA A 102 -25.38 -10.20 5.81
N GLU A 103 -25.77 -8.93 5.96
CA GLU A 103 -26.40 -8.20 4.83
C GLU A 103 -25.76 -6.87 4.40
N ASN A 104 -24.57 -6.55 4.91
CA ASN A 104 -23.72 -5.50 4.33
C ASN A 104 -22.71 -6.03 3.29
N GLN A 105 -22.86 -7.28 2.82
CA GLN A 105 -21.91 -7.90 1.88
C GLN A 105 -22.36 -7.90 0.40
N PHE A 106 -23.57 -7.40 0.07
CA PHE A 106 -24.05 -7.38 -1.33
C PHE A 106 -24.78 -6.08 -1.74
N GLY A 107 -24.14 -4.94 -1.46
CA GLY A 107 -24.49 -3.66 -2.06
C GLY A 107 -23.25 -2.79 -2.24
N HIS A 108 -22.39 -3.18 -3.20
CA HIS A 108 -21.03 -2.67 -3.38
C HIS A 108 -20.17 -2.82 -2.13
N SER A 109 -19.65 -4.04 -1.90
CA SER A 109 -18.61 -4.29 -0.90
C SER A 109 -17.58 -3.17 -1.00
N HIS A 110 -17.43 -2.36 0.04
CA HIS A 110 -16.28 -1.48 0.15
C HIS A 110 -15.06 -2.36 -0.10
N ALA A 111 -14.35 -2.07 -1.18
CA ALA A 111 -13.04 -2.61 -1.48
C ALA A 111 -12.28 -2.81 -0.16
N GLN A 112 -11.95 -4.05 0.20
CA GLN A 112 -11.19 -4.28 1.42
C GLN A 112 -9.83 -3.61 1.21
N GLU A 113 -9.64 -2.45 1.83
CA GLU A 113 -8.38 -1.72 1.78
C GLU A 113 -7.48 -2.29 2.88
N MET A 114 -6.30 -2.74 2.49
CA MET A 114 -5.29 -3.18 3.43
C MET A 114 -4.04 -2.34 3.27
N VAL A 115 -3.59 -1.74 4.36
CA VAL A 115 -2.34 -1.00 4.39
C VAL A 115 -1.20 -1.99 4.55
N VAL A 116 -0.21 -1.90 3.67
CA VAL A 116 1.02 -2.70 3.76
C VAL A 116 2.21 -1.75 3.87
N ASP A 117 2.92 -1.87 4.97
CA ASP A 117 4.17 -1.14 5.17
C ASP A 117 5.29 -1.80 4.37
N ILE A 118 6.01 -0.99 3.59
CA ILE A 118 7.16 -1.42 2.80
C ILE A 118 8.34 -0.47 3.04
N SER A 119 9.56 -1.01 2.98
CA SER A 119 10.76 -0.19 3.06
C SER A 119 10.95 0.60 1.76
N PHE A 120 11.72 1.69 1.83
CA PHE A 120 12.10 2.45 0.65
C PHE A 120 12.76 1.58 -0.44
N GLU A 121 13.65 0.67 -0.03
CA GLU A 121 14.39 -0.20 -0.95
C GLU A 121 13.46 -1.21 -1.63
N GLU A 122 12.50 -1.77 -0.88
CA GLU A 122 11.46 -2.66 -1.42
C GLU A 122 10.56 -1.93 -2.41
N ALA A 123 10.18 -0.68 -2.12
CA ALA A 123 9.34 0.13 -3.00
C ALA A 123 10.03 0.43 -4.34
N VAL A 124 11.35 0.67 -4.32
CA VAL A 124 12.11 0.99 -5.54
C VAL A 124 12.48 -0.27 -6.35
N ARG A 125 12.99 -1.31 -5.70
CA ARG A 125 13.42 -2.55 -6.38
C ARG A 125 12.26 -3.49 -6.73
N GLY A 126 11.13 -3.34 -6.05
CA GLY A 126 10.08 -4.35 -6.01
C GLY A 126 10.46 -5.49 -5.06
N ALA A 127 9.45 -6.11 -4.46
CA ALA A 127 9.65 -7.20 -3.51
C ALA A 127 8.45 -8.15 -3.54
N GLN A 128 8.68 -9.41 -3.20
CA GLN A 128 7.59 -10.35 -2.92
C GLN A 128 7.27 -10.27 -1.43
N LYS A 129 6.01 -9.98 -1.08
CA LYS A 129 5.54 -9.95 0.32
C LYS A 129 4.43 -10.95 0.54
N ASN A 130 4.35 -11.42 1.77
CA ASN A 130 3.29 -12.30 2.23
C ASN A 130 2.44 -11.56 3.26
N ILE A 131 1.13 -11.60 3.07
CA ILE A 131 0.15 -11.04 4.00
C ILE A 131 -0.83 -12.12 4.42
N PHE A 132 -1.37 -11.98 5.63
CA PHE A 132 -2.47 -12.81 6.09
C PHE A 132 -3.77 -12.07 5.86
N VAL A 133 -4.69 -12.72 5.14
CA VAL A 133 -6.01 -12.18 4.83
C VAL A 133 -7.05 -13.14 5.36
N ASN A 134 -8.10 -12.59 5.96
CA ASN A 134 -9.30 -13.33 6.33
C ASN A 134 -10.21 -13.38 5.11
N VAL A 135 -10.44 -14.56 4.56
CA VAL A 135 -11.28 -14.80 3.38
C VAL A 135 -12.45 -15.70 3.79
N VAL A 136 -13.65 -15.38 3.30
CA VAL A 136 -14.82 -16.25 3.46
C VAL A 136 -14.72 -17.35 2.40
N GLU A 137 -14.48 -18.57 2.85
CA GLU A 137 -14.43 -19.77 2.00
C GLU A 137 -15.48 -20.78 2.47
N ASP A 138 -15.70 -21.82 1.65
CA ASP A 138 -16.50 -22.97 2.07
C ASP A 138 -15.90 -23.58 3.35
N CYS A 139 -16.77 -23.89 4.30
CA CYS A 139 -16.37 -24.44 5.60
C CYS A 139 -15.53 -25.69 5.42
N THR A 140 -14.39 -25.77 6.11
CA THR A 140 -13.41 -26.85 5.89
C THR A 140 -13.97 -28.22 6.26
N ARG A 141 -14.78 -28.29 7.32
CA ARG A 141 -15.44 -29.51 7.80
C ARG A 141 -16.59 -29.96 6.91
N CYS A 142 -17.55 -29.08 6.59
CA CYS A 142 -18.75 -29.47 5.82
C CYS A 142 -18.64 -29.25 4.31
N LYS A 143 -17.62 -28.54 3.82
CA LYS A 143 -17.39 -28.19 2.40
C LYS A 143 -18.62 -27.56 1.73
N GLY A 144 -19.23 -26.58 2.39
CA GLY A 144 -20.45 -25.92 1.87
C GLY A 144 -21.74 -26.70 2.08
N SER A 145 -21.69 -27.94 2.57
CA SER A 145 -22.91 -28.75 2.77
C SER A 145 -23.81 -28.27 3.91
N GLN A 146 -23.36 -27.38 4.81
CA GLN A 146 -24.16 -26.86 5.94
C GLN A 146 -24.60 -27.92 6.97
N VAL A 147 -24.21 -29.19 6.80
CA VAL A 147 -24.55 -30.30 7.70
C VAL A 147 -23.27 -30.91 8.24
N GLU A 148 -23.35 -31.49 9.43
CA GLU A 148 -22.23 -32.22 10.01
C GLU A 148 -21.83 -33.42 9.12
N PRO A 149 -20.53 -33.64 8.84
CA PRO A 149 -20.08 -34.77 8.02
C PRO A 149 -20.64 -36.12 8.50
N GLY A 150 -21.20 -36.90 7.58
CA GLY A 150 -21.88 -38.16 7.88
C GLY A 150 -23.41 -38.03 7.96
N TYR A 151 -23.94 -36.82 8.12
CA TYR A 151 -25.38 -36.55 8.06
C TYR A 151 -25.79 -35.99 6.70
N LYS A 152 -27.07 -36.17 6.34
CA LYS A 152 -27.65 -35.70 5.06
C LYS A 152 -28.66 -34.58 5.30
N LYS A 153 -28.76 -33.66 4.34
CA LYS A 153 -29.87 -32.69 4.32
C LYS A 153 -31.20 -33.43 4.18
N VAL A 154 -32.15 -33.08 5.02
CA VAL A 154 -33.52 -33.60 4.94
C VAL A 154 -34.38 -32.54 4.28
N SER A 155 -35.23 -32.93 3.32
CA SER A 155 -36.18 -32.00 2.70
C SER A 155 -37.13 -31.43 3.75
N CYS A 156 -37.42 -30.14 3.69
CA CYS A 156 -38.29 -29.49 4.65
C CYS A 156 -39.73 -30.02 4.46
N PRO A 157 -40.35 -30.65 5.48
CA PRO A 157 -41.69 -31.23 5.32
C PRO A 157 -42.81 -30.19 5.25
N TYR A 158 -42.52 -28.92 5.52
CA TYR A 158 -43.52 -27.83 5.48
C TYR A 158 -43.65 -27.18 4.11
N CYS A 159 -42.57 -27.18 3.32
CA CYS A 159 -42.58 -26.69 1.94
C CYS A 159 -42.27 -27.80 0.93
N ASN A 160 -42.13 -29.05 1.37
CA ASN A 160 -41.76 -30.19 0.52
C ASN A 160 -40.51 -29.94 -0.34
N GLY A 161 -39.52 -29.21 0.19
CA GLY A 161 -38.29 -28.91 -0.54
C GLY A 161 -38.31 -27.63 -1.37
N THR A 162 -39.45 -26.96 -1.54
CA THR A 162 -39.57 -25.79 -2.43
C THR A 162 -38.99 -24.50 -1.83
N GLY A 163 -38.80 -24.46 -0.51
CA GLY A 163 -38.34 -23.25 0.19
C GLY A 163 -39.40 -22.16 0.35
N MET A 164 -40.55 -22.27 -0.33
CA MET A 164 -41.62 -21.29 -0.30
C MET A 164 -42.97 -21.92 0.08
N ILE A 165 -43.81 -21.14 0.75
CA ILE A 165 -45.19 -21.53 1.08
C ILE A 165 -46.10 -20.54 0.35
N SER A 166 -47.02 -21.06 -0.47
CA SER A 166 -48.08 -20.26 -1.06
C SER A 166 -49.23 -20.14 -0.06
N GLN A 167 -49.57 -18.92 0.32
CA GLN A 167 -50.73 -18.64 1.16
C GLN A 167 -51.79 -17.92 0.33
N ARG A 168 -53.04 -18.36 0.44
CA ARG A 168 -54.18 -17.76 -0.24
C ARG A 168 -54.76 -16.67 0.65
N LEU A 169 -54.78 -15.42 0.18
CA LEU A 169 -55.51 -14.34 0.82
C LEU A 169 -57.01 -14.45 0.50
N GLN A 170 -57.81 -13.90 1.40
CA GLN A 170 -59.23 -13.70 1.18
C GLN A 170 -59.42 -12.81 -0.06
N GLY A 171 -60.12 -13.32 -1.07
CA GLY A 171 -60.26 -12.67 -2.39
C GLY A 171 -59.64 -13.42 -3.58
N GLY A 172 -59.08 -14.62 -3.37
CA GLY A 172 -58.60 -15.47 -4.47
C GLY A 172 -57.18 -15.17 -4.97
N PHE A 173 -56.49 -14.22 -4.33
CA PHE A 173 -55.08 -13.93 -4.58
C PHE A 173 -54.17 -14.90 -3.80
N PHE A 174 -53.07 -15.31 -4.42
CA PHE A 174 -52.01 -16.08 -3.76
C PHE A 174 -50.77 -15.22 -3.63
N TYR A 175 -50.10 -15.29 -2.48
CA TYR A 175 -48.75 -14.76 -2.32
C TYR A 175 -47.81 -15.88 -1.90
N GLN A 176 -46.57 -15.81 -2.37
CA GLN A 176 -45.51 -16.72 -1.97
C GLN A 176 -44.69 -16.03 -0.89
N ALA A 177 -44.54 -16.70 0.25
CA ALA A 177 -43.63 -16.30 1.31
C ALA A 177 -42.52 -17.35 1.45
N SER A 178 -41.35 -16.93 1.94
CA SER A 178 -40.31 -17.88 2.34
C SER A 178 -40.85 -18.78 3.45
N CYS A 179 -40.51 -20.06 3.40
CA CYS A 179 -40.94 -21.01 4.41
C CYS A 179 -40.30 -20.65 5.76
N ASN A 180 -41.12 -20.28 6.75
CA ASN A 180 -40.67 -19.89 8.09
C ASN A 180 -39.77 -20.95 8.77
N ARG A 181 -39.88 -22.23 8.38
CA ARG A 181 -39.13 -23.32 9.02
C ARG A 181 -37.74 -23.55 8.43
N CYS A 182 -37.55 -23.34 7.13
CA CYS A 182 -36.26 -23.54 6.46
C CYS A 182 -35.62 -22.22 5.98
N GLY A 183 -36.28 -21.09 6.22
CA GLY A 183 -35.80 -19.76 5.83
C GLY A 183 -35.60 -19.60 4.32
N GLY A 184 -36.30 -20.38 3.50
CA GLY A 184 -36.12 -20.36 2.03
C GLY A 184 -35.21 -21.46 1.47
N SER A 185 -34.41 -22.15 2.30
CA SER A 185 -33.42 -23.13 1.81
C SER A 185 -34.02 -24.43 1.24
N GLY A 186 -35.31 -24.69 1.48
CA GLY A 186 -35.99 -25.94 1.11
C GLY A 186 -35.59 -27.15 1.98
N HIS A 187 -34.55 -27.03 2.81
CA HIS A 187 -34.00 -28.14 3.57
C HIS A 187 -34.00 -27.83 5.07
N TYR A 188 -34.11 -28.87 5.88
CA TYR A 188 -34.07 -28.77 7.33
C TYR A 188 -32.80 -29.44 7.84
N ASN A 189 -31.91 -28.64 8.44
CA ASN A 189 -30.64 -29.12 8.99
C ASN A 189 -30.87 -29.60 10.43
N LYS A 190 -31.14 -30.90 10.61
CA LYS A 190 -31.23 -31.51 11.96
C LYS A 190 -29.92 -31.41 12.72
N ASN A 191 -28.81 -31.56 12.00
CA ASN A 191 -27.46 -31.61 12.55
C ASN A 191 -26.61 -30.56 11.81
N PRO A 192 -26.73 -29.26 12.16
CA PRO A 192 -25.90 -28.24 11.54
C PRO A 192 -24.42 -28.53 11.79
N CYS A 193 -23.59 -28.19 10.81
CA CYS A 193 -22.14 -28.29 10.96
C CYS A 193 -21.68 -27.48 12.17
N GLN A 194 -20.88 -28.06 13.06
CA GLN A 194 -20.43 -27.39 14.28
C GLN A 194 -19.41 -26.27 14.03
N GLU A 195 -18.67 -26.30 12.91
CA GLU A 195 -17.66 -25.27 12.60
C GLU A 195 -18.27 -24.00 12.00
N CYS A 196 -19.34 -24.12 11.21
CA CYS A 196 -19.98 -22.99 10.54
C CYS A 196 -21.42 -22.77 10.99
N GLU A 197 -21.88 -23.46 12.03
CA GLU A 197 -23.22 -23.38 12.60
C GLU A 197 -24.36 -23.51 11.57
N GLY A 198 -24.12 -24.22 10.46
CA GLY A 198 -25.07 -24.41 9.37
C GLY A 198 -25.05 -23.34 8.28
N HIS A 199 -24.13 -22.37 8.32
CA HIS A 199 -23.95 -21.37 7.26
C HIS A 199 -23.28 -21.94 6.00
N GLY A 200 -22.41 -22.94 6.16
CA GLY A 200 -21.70 -23.60 5.06
C GLY A 200 -20.41 -22.87 4.63
N GLN A 201 -20.20 -21.66 5.12
CA GLN A 201 -19.00 -20.86 4.93
C GLN A 201 -18.36 -20.55 6.28
N SER A 202 -17.06 -20.34 6.28
CA SER A 202 -16.29 -19.96 7.47
C SER A 202 -15.19 -18.97 7.09
N VAL A 203 -14.85 -18.07 8.01
CA VAL A 203 -13.72 -17.15 7.82
C VAL A 203 -12.43 -17.93 8.03
N GLN A 204 -11.60 -18.01 6.99
CA GLN A 204 -10.31 -18.69 7.03
C GLN A 204 -9.18 -17.67 6.88
N ARG A 205 -8.15 -17.77 7.73
CA ARG A 205 -6.95 -16.94 7.64
C ARG A 205 -5.97 -17.58 6.65
N ARG A 206 -5.82 -16.98 5.47
CA ARG A 206 -4.93 -17.45 4.41
C ARG A 206 -3.70 -16.56 4.31
N GLN A 207 -2.54 -17.19 4.11
CA GLN A 207 -1.33 -16.48 3.70
C GLN A 207 -1.33 -16.33 2.19
N ILE A 208 -1.18 -15.10 1.71
CA ILE A 208 -1.20 -14.77 0.29
C ILE A 208 0.10 -14.04 -0.03
N SER A 209 0.82 -14.56 -1.02
CA SER A 209 1.99 -13.92 -1.59
C SER A 209 1.58 -12.99 -2.72
N PHE A 210 2.10 -11.77 -2.72
CA PHE A 210 1.91 -10.83 -3.81
C PHE A 210 3.22 -10.11 -4.12
N ASN A 211 3.30 -9.55 -5.33
CA ASN A 211 4.46 -8.81 -5.79
C ASN A 211 4.18 -7.31 -5.67
N VAL A 212 5.01 -6.61 -4.91
CA VAL A 212 5.09 -5.15 -4.89
C VAL A 212 5.78 -4.72 -6.19
N PRO A 213 5.11 -3.93 -7.07
CA PRO A 213 5.73 -3.42 -8.27
C PRO A 213 6.95 -2.54 -7.96
N ALA A 214 8.02 -2.71 -8.73
CA ALA A 214 9.17 -1.82 -8.64
C ALA A 214 8.75 -0.40 -9.05
N GLY A 215 9.09 0.58 -8.22
CA GLY A 215 8.72 1.98 -8.43
C GLY A 215 7.45 2.43 -7.72
N THR A 216 6.88 1.60 -6.84
CA THR A 216 5.70 1.94 -6.01
C THR A 216 5.94 3.24 -5.22
N ASN A 217 5.03 4.20 -5.30
CA ASN A 217 5.05 5.43 -4.51
C ASN A 217 4.36 5.24 -3.15
N ASP A 218 4.57 6.21 -2.27
CA ASP A 218 3.82 6.26 -1.02
C ASP A 218 2.32 6.42 -1.29
N LYS A 219 1.51 5.61 -0.61
CA LYS A 219 0.04 5.53 -0.72
C LYS A 219 -0.49 5.05 -2.07
N ASP A 220 0.36 4.45 -2.90
CA ASP A 220 -0.09 3.83 -4.13
C ASP A 220 -1.07 2.69 -3.82
N ARG A 221 -2.16 2.64 -4.61
CA ARG A 221 -3.22 1.65 -4.47
C ARG A 221 -3.13 0.63 -5.60
N VAL A 222 -2.90 -0.63 -5.25
CA VAL A 222 -2.85 -1.72 -6.22
C VAL A 222 -3.98 -2.70 -5.93
N ARG A 223 -4.72 -3.05 -6.99
CA ARG A 223 -5.81 -4.02 -6.92
C ARG A 223 -5.26 -5.43 -7.09
N PHE A 224 -5.58 -6.30 -6.14
CA PHE A 224 -5.28 -7.73 -6.20
C PHE A 224 -6.57 -8.56 -6.15
N GLN A 225 -6.63 -9.60 -6.97
CA GLN A 225 -7.72 -10.57 -6.97
C GLN A 225 -7.32 -11.78 -6.13
N ILE A 226 -8.15 -12.11 -5.14
CA ILE A 226 -7.96 -13.24 -4.22
C ILE A 226 -9.21 -14.09 -4.27
N GLY A 227 -9.14 -15.19 -5.03
CA GLY A 227 -10.30 -16.02 -5.32
C GLY A 227 -11.41 -15.21 -5.99
N LYS A 228 -12.58 -15.10 -5.34
CA LYS A 228 -13.71 -14.29 -5.81
C LYS A 228 -13.71 -12.86 -5.28
N ASN A 229 -12.82 -12.53 -4.34
CA ASN A 229 -12.77 -11.24 -3.66
C ASN A 229 -11.71 -10.32 -4.29
N GLN A 230 -11.95 -9.02 -4.24
CA GLN A 230 -11.00 -8.00 -4.67
C GLN A 230 -10.53 -7.21 -3.46
N ILE A 231 -9.20 -7.11 -3.31
CA ILE A 231 -8.56 -6.39 -2.21
C ILE A 231 -7.70 -5.30 -2.82
N TYR A 232 -7.76 -4.12 -2.21
CA TYR A 232 -6.92 -2.99 -2.60
C TYR A 232 -5.82 -2.87 -1.56
N MET A 233 -4.59 -3.05 -1.98
CA MET A 233 -3.44 -2.83 -1.11
C MET A 233 -2.99 -1.39 -1.26
N VAL A 234 -2.92 -0.68 -0.15
CA VAL A 234 -2.36 0.66 -0.07
C VAL A 234 -0.96 0.53 0.51
N PHE A 235 0.06 0.90 -0.26
CA PHE A 235 1.44 0.78 0.20
C PHE A 235 1.85 2.01 0.99
N ASN A 236 2.38 1.81 2.20
CA ASN A 236 2.97 2.86 3.01
C ASN A 236 4.49 2.72 2.95
N VAL A 237 5.18 3.70 2.37
CA VAL A 237 6.63 3.60 2.13
C VAL A 237 7.37 4.30 3.26
N ALA A 238 8.14 3.53 4.03
CA ALA A 238 8.99 4.08 5.07
C ALA A 238 10.08 5.00 4.47
N PRO A 239 10.37 6.17 5.09
CA PRO A 239 11.41 7.06 4.61
C PRO A 239 12.79 6.40 4.73
N SER A 240 13.68 6.72 3.79
CA SER A 240 15.08 6.27 3.85
C SER A 240 15.97 7.31 4.54
N LEU A 241 16.99 6.82 5.25
CA LEU A 241 18.03 7.68 5.85
C LEU A 241 19.06 8.17 4.82
N LYS A 242 19.21 7.46 3.70
CA LYS A 242 20.25 7.73 2.69
C LYS A 242 19.70 8.44 1.45
N PHE A 243 18.42 8.24 1.18
CA PHE A 243 17.79 8.65 -0.07
C PHE A 243 16.54 9.47 0.20
N HIS A 244 16.44 10.60 -0.49
CA HIS A 244 15.20 11.36 -0.58
C HIS A 244 14.64 11.22 -2.00
N ARG A 245 13.46 10.63 -2.12
CA ARG A 245 12.77 10.48 -3.41
C ARG A 245 11.97 11.73 -3.74
N ASP A 246 12.12 12.22 -4.96
CA ASP A 246 11.26 13.21 -5.60
C ASP A 246 10.69 12.59 -6.88
N LYS A 247 9.45 12.08 -6.78
CA LYS A 247 8.77 11.32 -7.85
C LYS A 247 9.60 10.12 -8.31
N ASP A 248 10.13 10.17 -9.53
CA ASP A 248 10.96 9.11 -10.12
C ASP A 248 12.46 9.35 -9.86
N ASP A 249 12.83 10.56 -9.46
CA ASP A 249 14.21 10.96 -9.21
C ASP A 249 14.57 10.76 -7.74
N ILE A 250 15.87 10.54 -7.48
CA ILE A 250 16.37 10.24 -6.15
C ILE A 250 17.53 11.17 -5.81
N HIS A 251 17.46 11.76 -4.64
CA HIS A 251 18.51 12.59 -4.07
C HIS A 251 19.26 11.84 -2.99
N CYS A 252 20.58 11.95 -2.99
CA CYS A 252 21.43 11.46 -1.90
C CYS A 252 22.57 12.44 -1.62
N ASP A 253 22.97 12.52 -0.36
CA ASP A 253 24.14 13.28 0.04
C ASP A 253 25.36 12.36 0.02
N VAL A 254 26.43 12.81 -0.64
CA VAL A 254 27.70 12.07 -0.71
C VAL A 254 28.79 12.93 -0.11
N GLU A 255 29.43 12.37 0.91
CA GLU A 255 30.52 13.03 1.61
C GLU A 255 31.84 12.78 0.88
N ILE A 256 32.59 13.86 0.63
CA ILE A 256 33.93 13.81 0.04
C ILE A 256 34.93 14.54 0.94
N THR A 257 36.20 14.14 0.85
CA THR A 257 37.28 14.79 1.59
C THR A 257 37.71 16.11 0.93
N ILE A 258 38.35 17.00 1.71
CA ILE A 258 38.94 18.25 1.18
C ILE A 258 39.92 17.97 0.04
N ALA A 259 40.75 16.93 0.17
CA ALA A 259 41.70 16.55 -0.87
C ALA A 259 40.99 16.16 -2.18
N GLN A 260 39.93 15.36 -2.12
CA GLN A 260 39.13 14.99 -3.29
C GLN A 260 38.39 16.18 -3.90
N ALA A 261 37.91 17.11 -3.08
CA ALA A 261 37.26 18.33 -3.56
C ALA A 261 38.22 19.21 -4.36
N VAL A 262 39.47 19.33 -3.90
CA VAL A 262 40.49 20.21 -4.50
C VAL A 262 41.16 19.55 -5.71
N LEU A 263 41.64 18.32 -5.54
CA LEU A 263 42.43 17.61 -6.54
C LEU A 263 41.58 16.79 -7.52
N GLY A 264 40.30 16.60 -7.20
CA GLY A 264 39.45 15.63 -7.87
C GLY A 264 39.73 14.20 -7.42
N GLY A 265 39.05 13.25 -8.06
CA GLY A 265 39.23 11.82 -7.80
C GLY A 265 37.98 11.03 -8.13
N THR A 266 37.80 9.90 -7.45
CA THR A 266 36.61 9.07 -7.56
C THR A 266 36.00 8.83 -6.18
N VAL A 267 34.67 8.80 -6.12
CA VAL A 267 33.92 8.45 -4.91
C VAL A 267 32.91 7.36 -5.23
N LYS A 268 32.73 6.42 -4.29
CA LYS A 268 31.70 5.39 -4.38
C LYS A 268 30.38 6.01 -3.92
N VAL A 269 29.41 6.06 -4.82
CA VAL A 269 28.07 6.59 -4.55
C VAL A 269 27.12 5.41 -4.35
N PRO A 270 26.36 5.38 -3.24
CA PRO A 270 25.33 4.38 -3.05
C PRO A 270 24.20 4.62 -4.07
N GLY A 271 23.92 3.64 -4.90
CA GLY A 271 22.77 3.67 -5.79
C GLY A 271 21.62 2.86 -5.20
N VAL A 272 20.40 3.08 -5.69
CA VAL A 272 19.24 2.35 -5.15
C VAL A 272 19.17 0.92 -5.65
N ILE A 273 19.72 0.64 -6.84
CA ILE A 273 19.89 -0.73 -7.35
C ILE A 273 21.32 -1.19 -7.04
N ASP A 274 22.31 -0.52 -7.63
CA ASP A 274 23.72 -0.84 -7.49
C ASP A 274 24.56 0.39 -7.15
N ASP A 275 25.60 0.19 -6.36
CA ASP A 275 26.60 1.21 -6.09
C ASP A 275 27.38 1.56 -7.37
N THR A 276 27.70 2.84 -7.56
CA THR A 276 28.42 3.32 -8.75
C THR A 276 29.57 4.24 -8.36
N TYR A 277 30.70 4.14 -9.05
CA TYR A 277 31.80 5.08 -8.87
C TYR A 277 31.58 6.32 -9.74
N VAL A 278 31.71 7.50 -9.13
CA VAL A 278 31.54 8.79 -9.81
C VAL A 278 32.85 9.55 -9.77
N HIS A 279 33.23 10.12 -10.92
CA HIS A 279 34.40 10.97 -11.04
C HIS A 279 34.08 12.38 -10.50
N ILE A 280 34.85 12.83 -9.52
CA ILE A 280 34.77 14.16 -8.94
C ILE A 280 35.79 15.06 -9.64
N PRO A 281 35.36 16.11 -10.36
CA PRO A 281 36.29 17.04 -10.99
C PRO A 281 37.06 17.84 -9.93
N PRO A 282 38.29 18.28 -10.22
CA PRO A 282 39.04 19.17 -9.34
C PRO A 282 38.30 20.51 -9.16
N GLY A 283 38.38 21.08 -7.96
CA GLY A 283 37.68 22.32 -7.62
C GLY A 283 36.18 22.17 -7.36
N THR A 284 35.72 20.97 -6.99
CA THR A 284 34.32 20.73 -6.66
C THR A 284 33.96 21.35 -5.30
N SER A 285 32.92 22.17 -5.25
CA SER A 285 32.45 22.81 -4.01
C SER A 285 31.39 21.97 -3.29
N SER A 286 31.21 22.23 -1.99
CA SER A 286 30.05 21.71 -1.25
C SER A 286 28.74 22.19 -1.88
N HIS A 287 27.71 21.35 -1.79
CA HIS A 287 26.39 21.48 -2.41
C HIS A 287 26.38 21.45 -3.94
N THR A 288 27.51 21.12 -4.58
CA THR A 288 27.52 20.83 -6.01
C THR A 288 26.59 19.65 -6.29
N LYS A 289 25.69 19.82 -7.26
CA LYS A 289 24.75 18.79 -7.68
C LYS A 289 25.31 18.08 -8.92
N MET A 290 25.45 16.77 -8.83
CA MET A 290 25.81 15.92 -9.97
C MET A 290 24.66 15.00 -10.33
N ARG A 291 24.36 14.85 -11.61
CA ARG A 291 23.27 14.02 -12.11
C ARG A 291 23.81 12.72 -12.70
N LEU A 292 23.30 11.59 -12.21
CA LEU A 292 23.50 10.27 -12.78
C LEU A 292 22.23 9.84 -13.52
N SER A 293 22.29 9.88 -14.85
CA SER A 293 21.12 9.59 -15.68
C SER A 293 20.74 8.12 -15.66
N GLY A 294 19.44 7.84 -15.53
CA GLY A 294 18.87 6.48 -15.51
C GLY A 294 19.21 5.66 -14.26
N LYS A 295 19.65 6.30 -13.18
CA LYS A 295 19.99 5.67 -11.89
C LYS A 295 18.96 5.93 -10.77
N GLY A 296 17.82 6.53 -11.11
CA GLY A 296 16.69 6.76 -10.21
C GLY A 296 15.70 5.58 -10.14
N VAL A 297 14.45 5.87 -9.80
CA VAL A 297 13.39 4.88 -9.62
C VAL A 297 12.81 4.43 -10.97
N LYS A 298 12.41 3.17 -11.07
CA LYS A 298 11.67 2.68 -12.25
C LYS A 298 10.30 3.36 -12.34
N ARG A 299 9.93 3.84 -13.53
CA ARG A 299 8.61 4.43 -13.75
C ARG A 299 7.54 3.34 -13.85
N LEU A 300 6.43 3.49 -13.13
CA LEU A 300 5.34 2.49 -13.11
C LEU A 300 4.58 2.39 -14.44
N ASN A 301 4.27 3.56 -15.03
CA ASN A 301 3.40 3.65 -16.22
C ASN A 301 4.14 3.89 -17.53
N SER A 302 5.47 3.93 -17.51
CA SER A 302 6.29 4.21 -18.70
C SER A 302 7.59 3.41 -18.66
N ALA A 303 8.17 3.14 -19.83
CA ALA A 303 9.49 2.53 -19.90
C ALA A 303 10.57 3.51 -19.38
N GLY A 304 11.55 2.98 -18.66
CA GLY A 304 12.73 3.71 -18.19
C GLY A 304 12.80 3.96 -16.69
N TYR A 305 13.83 4.72 -16.31
CA TYR A 305 14.17 5.07 -14.94
C TYR A 305 14.27 6.59 -14.82
N GLY A 306 14.05 7.12 -13.62
CA GLY A 306 14.44 8.48 -13.28
C GLY A 306 15.95 8.64 -13.14
N ASP A 307 16.37 9.81 -12.68
CA ASP A 307 17.77 10.16 -12.47
C ASP A 307 18.12 10.18 -10.98
N GLN A 308 19.40 9.93 -10.65
CA GLN A 308 19.91 10.10 -9.30
C GLN A 308 20.72 11.39 -9.22
N TYR A 309 20.35 12.28 -8.31
CA TYR A 309 21.03 13.52 -8.01
C TYR A 309 21.86 13.38 -6.74
N ILE A 310 23.16 13.58 -6.89
CA ILE A 310 24.10 13.55 -5.78
C ILE A 310 24.35 14.99 -5.34
N HIS A 311 24.15 15.27 -4.06
CA HIS A 311 24.60 16.51 -3.44
C HIS A 311 25.93 16.25 -2.74
N ILE A 312 26.97 16.95 -3.18
CA ILE A 312 28.31 16.76 -2.65
C ILE A 312 28.44 17.55 -1.34
N LYS A 313 28.92 16.91 -0.29
CA LYS A 313 29.22 17.55 0.99
C LYS A 313 30.68 17.36 1.31
N VAL A 314 31.44 18.46 1.41
CA VAL A 314 32.86 18.37 1.80
C VAL A 314 32.93 18.24 3.32
N THR A 315 33.38 17.09 3.79
CA THR A 315 33.54 16.82 5.23
C THR A 315 34.93 17.28 5.67
N VAL A 316 34.95 18.22 6.62
CA VAL A 316 36.17 18.72 7.26
C VAL A 316 36.42 17.91 8.53
N PRO A 317 37.57 17.24 8.68
CA PRO A 317 37.88 16.46 9.88
C PRO A 317 38.04 17.39 11.11
N SER A 318 37.46 16.98 12.25
CA SER A 318 37.53 17.74 13.51
C SER A 318 38.90 17.69 14.19
N HIS A 319 39.66 16.62 13.94
CA HIS A 319 40.98 16.41 14.49
C HIS A 319 41.98 16.13 13.36
N LEU A 320 43.11 16.82 13.40
CA LEU A 320 44.21 16.66 12.46
C LEU A 320 45.43 16.10 13.20
N SER A 321 46.13 15.15 12.58
CA SER A 321 47.47 14.75 13.02
C SER A 321 48.47 15.92 12.90
N ALA A 322 49.61 15.83 13.59
CA ALA A 322 50.67 16.84 13.52
C ALA A 322 51.14 17.06 12.07
N GLU A 323 51.28 15.97 11.30
CA GLU A 323 51.65 16.02 9.89
C GLU A 323 50.58 16.74 9.06
N GLN A 324 49.30 16.34 9.18
CA GLN A 324 48.20 16.97 8.43
C GLN A 324 48.05 18.46 8.78
N ARG A 325 48.20 18.82 10.06
CA ARG A 325 48.14 20.21 10.51
C ARG A 325 49.26 21.05 9.89
N SER A 326 50.48 20.51 9.85
CA SER A 326 51.62 21.20 9.22
C SER A 326 51.38 21.47 7.72
N LEU A 327 50.80 20.50 7.01
CA LEU A 327 50.47 20.63 5.58
C LEU A 327 49.35 21.64 5.34
N MET A 328 48.32 21.67 6.19
CA MET A 328 47.24 22.66 6.08
C MET A 328 47.74 24.08 6.37
N LEU A 329 48.65 24.27 7.34
CA LEU A 329 49.28 25.58 7.61
C LEU A 329 50.15 26.02 6.44
N ALA A 330 50.91 25.11 5.83
CA ALA A 330 51.70 25.40 4.63
C ALA A 330 50.81 25.82 3.45
N TRP A 331 49.68 25.12 3.23
CA TRP A 331 48.72 25.49 2.20
C TRP A 331 48.09 26.86 2.50
N ALA A 332 47.68 27.13 3.74
CA ALA A 332 47.14 28.44 4.15
C ALA A 332 48.11 29.60 3.84
N GLY A 333 49.43 29.37 3.91
CA GLY A 333 50.43 30.39 3.53
C GLY A 333 50.56 30.66 2.05
N THR A 334 50.11 29.74 1.20
CA THR A 334 50.05 29.94 -0.25
C THR A 334 48.70 30.50 -0.72
N GLU A 335 47.66 30.39 0.10
CA GLU A 335 46.31 30.85 -0.22
C GLU A 335 46.17 32.35 0.05
N LYS A 336 45.41 33.06 -0.82
CA LYS A 336 45.01 34.44 -0.56
C LYS A 336 43.69 34.44 0.19
N PRO A 337 43.65 34.79 1.48
CA PRO A 337 42.38 34.82 2.22
C PRO A 337 41.47 35.89 1.60
N LYS A 338 40.23 35.51 1.27
CA LYS A 338 39.24 36.47 0.76
C LYS A 338 38.81 37.45 1.86
N SER A 339 38.61 36.95 3.07
CA SER A 339 38.24 37.72 4.26
C SER A 339 38.50 36.89 5.52
N GLY A 340 39.10 37.49 6.55
CA GLY A 340 39.32 36.86 7.87
C GLY A 340 40.77 36.40 8.12
N THR A 341 40.98 35.79 9.28
CA THR A 341 42.28 35.26 9.74
C THR A 341 42.22 33.74 9.86
N VAL A 342 43.38 33.08 9.66
CA VAL A 342 43.54 31.64 9.88
C VAL A 342 44.29 31.44 11.20
N ASN A 343 43.69 30.73 12.14
CA ASN A 343 44.30 30.51 13.46
C ASN A 343 45.63 29.74 13.34
N GLY A 344 46.67 30.24 14.02
CA GLY A 344 48.01 29.66 14.00
C GLY A 344 48.87 30.08 12.79
N PHE A 345 48.34 30.91 11.89
CA PHE A 345 49.10 31.41 10.74
C PHE A 345 50.03 32.60 11.08
N GLU A 346 49.71 33.38 12.11
CA GLU A 346 50.51 34.56 12.54
C GLU A 346 51.91 34.20 13.08
N GLU A 347 52.08 32.99 13.64
CA GLU A 347 53.40 32.48 14.05
C GLU A 347 54.23 31.96 12.87
N TYR A 348 53.59 31.39 11.85
CA TYR A 348 54.26 30.81 10.69
C TYR A 348 54.63 31.82 9.60
N SER A 349 53.94 32.96 9.51
CA SER A 349 54.33 34.05 8.58
C SER A 349 55.67 34.69 8.94
N LYS A 350 56.12 34.55 10.20
CA LYS A 350 57.46 34.93 10.67
C LYS A 350 58.54 33.91 10.34
N LEU A 351 58.18 32.67 9.97
CA LEU A 351 59.11 31.72 9.38
C LEU A 351 59.20 31.98 7.87
N SER A 352 60.01 32.98 7.52
CA SER A 352 60.57 33.12 6.18
C SER A 352 61.48 31.93 5.90
N TYR A 353 60.92 30.77 5.55
CA TYR A 353 61.51 29.66 4.81
C TYR A 353 60.60 28.44 5.03
N LEU A 354 59.83 28.07 4.00
CA LEU A 354 59.48 26.66 3.86
C LEU A 354 60.76 25.94 3.44
N PRO A 355 61.26 24.93 4.18
CA PRO A 355 62.40 24.16 3.73
C PRO A 355 62.01 23.46 2.43
N SER A 356 62.72 23.77 1.35
CA SER A 356 62.65 23.10 0.04
C SER A 356 62.81 21.58 0.14
N GLU A 357 63.33 21.07 1.26
CA GLU A 357 63.49 19.64 1.57
C GLU A 357 62.17 18.88 1.83
N LEU A 358 61.14 19.53 2.40
CA LEU A 358 59.83 18.88 2.64
C LEU A 358 59.03 18.70 1.34
N VAL A 359 59.15 19.66 0.42
CA VAL A 359 58.59 19.57 -0.93
C VAL A 359 59.39 18.56 -1.79
N GLY A 360 60.72 18.50 -1.61
CA GLY A 360 61.60 17.57 -2.30
C GLY A 360 61.29 16.09 -2.04
N LYS A 361 60.97 15.71 -0.79
CA LYS A 361 60.69 14.31 -0.43
C LYS A 361 59.39 13.75 -1.02
N PHE A 362 58.36 14.57 -1.23
CA PHE A 362 57.12 14.15 -1.89
C PHE A 362 57.31 13.87 -3.38
N THR A 363 58.16 14.64 -4.07
CA THR A 363 58.44 14.41 -5.50
C THR A 363 59.26 13.13 -5.78
N GLN A 364 60.04 12.66 -4.80
CA GLN A 364 60.78 11.40 -4.92
C GLN A 364 59.89 10.17 -4.67
N SER A 365 58.93 10.23 -3.75
CA SER A 365 57.98 9.12 -3.51
C SER A 365 56.96 8.95 -4.65
N ALA A 366 56.53 10.04 -5.30
CA ALA A 366 55.65 9.96 -6.47
C ALA A 366 56.35 9.35 -7.71
N LYS A 367 57.68 9.46 -7.82
CA LYS A 367 58.47 8.82 -8.89
C LYS A 367 58.68 7.31 -8.65
N PHE A 368 58.68 6.84 -7.41
CA PHE A 368 58.80 5.41 -7.10
C PHE A 368 57.53 4.60 -7.40
N ALA A 369 56.35 5.22 -7.35
CA ALA A 369 55.09 4.57 -7.75
C ALA A 369 54.89 4.51 -9.29
N GLY A 370 55.62 5.34 -10.05
CA GLY A 370 55.58 5.34 -11.52
C GLY A 370 56.53 4.35 -12.20
N GLN A 371 57.57 3.86 -11.51
CA GLN A 371 58.58 2.97 -12.09
C GLN A 371 58.29 1.47 -11.90
N SER A 372 57.36 1.09 -11.03
CA SER A 372 56.97 -0.32 -10.84
C SER A 372 56.03 -0.86 -11.92
N LYS A 373 55.44 0.00 -12.77
CA LYS A 373 54.62 -0.40 -13.92
C LYS A 373 55.38 -0.55 -15.26
N GLN A 374 56.69 -0.34 -15.28
CA GLN A 374 57.52 -0.47 -16.50
C GLN A 374 58.45 -1.70 -16.52
N ARG A 375 58.36 -2.61 -15.54
CA ARG A 375 59.16 -3.86 -15.50
C ARG A 375 58.38 -5.15 -15.72
N GLN A 376 57.08 -5.09 -16.00
CA GLN A 376 56.29 -6.23 -16.48
C GLN A 376 55.76 -5.91 -17.89
N GLY A 377 56.64 -5.97 -18.87
CA GLY A 377 56.32 -5.65 -20.26
C GLY A 377 57.55 -5.68 -21.17
N MET A 378 58.49 -6.58 -20.89
CA MET A 378 59.70 -6.73 -21.70
C MET A 378 60.21 -8.18 -21.66
N GLU A 379 59.30 -9.14 -21.81
CA GLU A 379 59.60 -10.53 -22.16
C GLU A 379 58.51 -11.02 -23.11
N SER A 380 58.70 -10.74 -24.41
CA SER A 380 58.20 -11.53 -25.55
C SER A 380 58.26 -10.67 -26.81
N LYS A 381 59.42 -10.58 -27.45
CA LYS A 381 59.55 -10.25 -28.88
C LYS A 381 60.99 -10.49 -29.34
N SER A 382 61.26 -11.73 -29.71
CA SER A 382 62.33 -12.09 -30.64
C SER A 382 61.86 -13.28 -31.46
N GLU A 383 61.91 -13.10 -32.79
CA GLU A 383 61.54 -13.97 -33.93
C GLU A 383 60.40 -13.34 -34.75
N ARG A 384 60.69 -12.44 -35.71
CA ARG A 384 61.10 -12.68 -37.13
C ARG A 384 60.19 -13.72 -37.81
N SER A 385 59.64 -13.58 -39.00
CA SER A 385 59.48 -12.57 -40.06
C SER A 385 58.67 -13.29 -41.17
N GLU A 386 58.31 -12.59 -42.26
CA GLU A 386 57.73 -13.12 -43.52
C GLU A 386 56.20 -13.27 -43.52
N GLU A 387 55.44 -12.95 -44.56
CA GLU A 387 55.58 -12.12 -45.76
C GLU A 387 54.17 -12.03 -46.39
N ASN A 388 53.92 -10.94 -47.12
CA ASN A 388 53.04 -10.82 -48.29
C ASN A 388 51.50 -10.99 -48.24
N GLN A 389 50.87 -9.84 -48.50
CA GLN A 389 49.99 -9.54 -49.65
C GLN A 389 48.69 -10.33 -49.87
N SER A 390 47.59 -9.56 -49.88
CA SER A 390 46.26 -9.88 -50.42
C SER A 390 46.30 -10.38 -51.88
N PRO A 391 45.20 -11.00 -52.36
CA PRO A 391 44.34 -10.22 -53.27
C PRO A 391 42.84 -10.48 -53.17
N LYS A 392 42.09 -9.58 -53.81
CA LYS A 392 40.64 -9.63 -54.10
C LYS A 392 40.35 -10.59 -55.28
N GLY A 393 39.12 -11.14 -55.32
CA GLY A 393 38.36 -11.34 -56.56
C GLY A 393 37.63 -12.67 -56.74
N GLY A 394 36.30 -12.60 -56.98
CA GLY A 394 35.65 -13.29 -58.10
C GLY A 394 35.00 -14.67 -57.91
N ASP A 395 33.66 -14.68 -58.00
CA ASP A 395 32.80 -15.59 -58.77
C ASP A 395 32.50 -17.05 -58.38
N SER A 396 31.23 -17.23 -57.99
CA SER A 396 30.21 -18.07 -58.69
C SER A 396 30.01 -19.57 -58.35
N LEU A 397 28.74 -19.84 -58.02
CA LEU A 397 27.85 -20.94 -58.46
C LEU A 397 27.92 -22.36 -57.86
N ASN A 398 26.67 -22.82 -57.61
CA ASN A 398 26.14 -24.19 -57.54
C ASN A 398 26.44 -25.05 -56.29
N SER A 399 25.55 -25.93 -55.80
CA SER A 399 24.11 -26.22 -55.91
C SER A 399 23.86 -27.52 -55.11
N ARG A 400 22.60 -27.81 -54.77
CA ARG A 400 22.01 -29.11 -54.31
C ARG A 400 22.15 -29.40 -52.81
N SER A 401 21.10 -29.53 -51.99
CA SER A 401 19.81 -30.28 -52.01
C SER A 401 19.88 -31.65 -51.32
N ALA A 402 18.75 -31.96 -50.64
CA ALA A 402 18.34 -33.19 -49.92
C ALA A 402 18.69 -33.22 -48.41
N LYS A 403 17.77 -33.14 -47.43
CA LYS A 403 16.38 -33.62 -47.22
C LYS A 403 16.29 -35.13 -46.92
N GLU A 404 15.92 -35.45 -45.67
CA GLU A 404 15.02 -36.53 -45.16
C GLU A 404 15.39 -36.78 -43.68
N ARG A 405 14.55 -36.64 -42.64
CA ARG A 405 13.19 -37.14 -42.26
C ARG A 405 13.10 -38.65 -41.99
N GLY A 406 12.54 -38.93 -40.80
CA GLY A 406 11.86 -40.17 -40.39
C GLY A 406 12.69 -41.09 -39.51
N SER A 407 12.20 -41.80 -38.49
CA SER A 407 11.04 -41.76 -37.57
C SER A 407 11.11 -43.06 -36.75
N GLU A 408 10.48 -43.06 -35.56
CA GLU A 408 9.92 -44.21 -34.80
C GLU A 408 10.91 -45.27 -34.23
N GLN A 409 11.04 -45.39 -32.90
CA GLN A 409 10.17 -46.08 -31.91
C GLN A 409 10.12 -47.61 -32.04
N GLN A 410 10.70 -48.29 -31.04
CA GLN A 410 10.19 -49.46 -30.27
C GLN A 410 11.34 -49.94 -29.36
N ASP A 411 11.27 -49.82 -28.04
CA ASP A 411 10.57 -50.62 -27.01
C ASP A 411 11.30 -51.91 -26.57
N GLU A 412 11.15 -52.22 -25.28
CA GLU A 412 11.48 -53.46 -24.55
C GLU A 412 12.88 -53.69 -23.89
N THR A 413 12.89 -53.40 -22.59
CA THR A 413 13.27 -54.26 -21.43
C THR A 413 14.59 -55.06 -21.39
N LYS A 414 15.41 -54.82 -20.36
CA LYS A 414 15.81 -55.87 -19.39
C LYS A 414 16.45 -55.33 -18.11
N ALA A 415 15.92 -55.79 -16.98
CA ALA A 415 16.38 -55.56 -15.62
C ALA A 415 17.74 -56.21 -15.32
N LYS A 416 18.54 -55.58 -14.44
CA LYS A 416 19.60 -56.26 -13.68
C LYS A 416 19.60 -55.79 -12.22
N LYS A 417 19.30 -56.75 -11.34
CA LYS A 417 19.45 -56.70 -9.88
C LYS A 417 20.93 -56.58 -9.51
N HIS A 418 21.24 -55.84 -8.45
CA HIS A 418 22.25 -56.25 -7.47
C HIS A 418 21.83 -55.80 -6.05
N SER A 419 21.75 -56.79 -5.18
CA SER A 419 21.75 -56.80 -3.71
C SER A 419 22.98 -56.07 -3.14
N VAL A 420 22.97 -55.50 -1.93
CA VAL A 420 23.24 -56.11 -0.59
C VAL A 420 22.99 -54.94 0.41
N SER A 421 22.14 -54.93 1.44
CA SER A 421 21.96 -55.77 2.65
C SER A 421 23.14 -55.79 3.63
N SER A 422 23.23 -54.77 4.49
CA SER A 422 23.60 -54.88 5.91
C SER A 422 22.93 -53.75 6.68
#